data_AF-A0A545BFX7-F1
#
_entry.id   AF-A0A545BFX7-F1
#
_cell.length_a   1.000
_cell.length_b   1.000
_cell.length_c   1.000
_cell.angle_alpha   90.00
_cell.angle_beta   90.00
_cell.angle_gamma   90.00
#
_symmetry.space_group_name_H-M   'P 1'
#
loop_
_entity.id
_entity.type
_entity.pdbx_description
1 polymer ?
#
loop_
_entity_poly.entity_id
_entity_poly.type
_entity_poly.pdbx_seq_one_letter_code
_entity_poly.pdbx_strand_id
1 'polypeptide(L)'
;MHQDEYKTLVALLAERNKWRAAYYRACLQDVGDDDEDQANSKAEAYYRIQTAEQDIQYQAAKILGEDQRSNLDRLLGYDFEQSTPWNVGEWASGDNPVEGGRVPVLPYLLAGDFVDACGTVVVRSISGFHSGDVLMRSGFHPQAFRYRHPDKYLVPHMLWQLGTGEWIGIDGVSVGYGGHGPGYAEKALRSAGLSEPVAARIVDSRFCDVSALDTADPAWDTSARWPVEPRQMPELREDGTLVVHTGERLDSLSTSHGLRLKDNAPDPDESGFYPSTHEVDSVTAWFNFLDQSPEALPSWARGERTISFLLDDHSAGEHGYVKGASRNGSRVQSFPSVVVVQGAVQVWGHYYHRDQLRPLDPQVRELAASAGYTGEVPFVEGEPYTFFEKVGRFFKPEREYTGVRTALVKEAE
;
A
#
# COMPACT_ATOMS: atom_id res chain seq x y z
N MET A 1 34.44 -16.57 -10.73
CA MET A 1 34.46 -15.51 -11.75
C MET A 1 35.86 -14.94 -11.80
N HIS A 2 36.52 -15.05 -12.95
CA HIS A 2 37.82 -14.44 -13.18
C HIS A 2 37.70 -12.92 -13.22
N GLN A 3 38.79 -12.21 -12.89
CA GLN A 3 38.79 -10.75 -12.79
C GLN A 3 38.36 -10.05 -14.10
N ASP A 4 38.63 -10.68 -15.25
CA ASP A 4 38.27 -10.14 -16.56
C ASP A 4 36.77 -10.34 -16.88
N GLU A 5 36.18 -11.46 -16.50
CA GLU A 5 34.73 -11.71 -16.60
C GLU A 5 33.92 -10.70 -15.78
N TYR A 6 34.40 -10.37 -14.57
CA TYR A 6 33.79 -9.36 -13.71
C TYR A 6 33.84 -7.97 -14.34
N LYS A 7 34.98 -7.57 -14.93
CA LYS A 7 35.12 -6.29 -15.64
C LYS A 7 34.16 -6.20 -16.83
N THR A 8 34.02 -7.28 -17.60
CA THR A 8 33.07 -7.33 -18.72
C THR A 8 31.63 -7.20 -18.24
N LEU A 9 31.25 -7.87 -17.15
CA LEU A 9 29.92 -7.76 -16.56
C LEU A 9 29.64 -6.32 -16.08
N VAL A 10 30.60 -5.67 -15.40
CA VAL A 10 30.48 -4.28 -14.96
C VAL A 10 30.34 -3.31 -16.15
N ALA A 11 31.08 -3.54 -17.24
CA ALA A 11 30.95 -2.72 -18.45
C ALA A 11 29.57 -2.86 -19.12
N LEU A 12 29.05 -4.09 -19.22
CA LEU A 12 27.71 -4.34 -19.76
C LEU A 12 26.61 -3.71 -18.89
N LEU A 13 26.77 -3.74 -17.56
CA LEU A 13 25.87 -3.07 -16.62
C LEU A 13 25.90 -1.54 -16.78
N ALA A 14 27.07 -0.94 -16.94
CA ALA A 14 27.22 0.49 -17.18
C ALA A 14 26.61 0.92 -18.52
N GLU A 15 26.80 0.13 -19.58
CA GLU A 15 26.16 0.34 -20.88
C GLU A 15 24.63 0.28 -20.75
N ARG A 16 24.10 -0.70 -20.02
CA ARG A 16 22.67 -0.82 -19.72
C ARG A 16 22.11 0.44 -19.05
N ASN A 17 22.77 0.90 -17.99
CA ASN A 17 22.34 2.07 -17.22
C ASN A 17 22.37 3.33 -18.08
N LYS A 18 23.35 3.47 -18.97
CA LYS A 18 23.40 4.57 -19.95
C LYS A 18 22.19 4.56 -20.89
N TRP A 19 21.81 3.39 -21.42
CA TRP A 19 20.62 3.26 -22.27
C TRP A 19 19.33 3.55 -21.51
N ARG A 20 19.19 3.06 -20.28
CA ARG A 20 18.07 3.41 -19.40
C ARG A 20 17.99 4.91 -19.12
N ALA A 21 19.10 5.53 -18.74
CA ALA A 21 19.16 6.97 -18.49
C ALA A 21 18.82 7.82 -19.73
N ALA A 22 19.17 7.35 -20.92
CA ALA A 22 18.79 8.00 -22.18
C ALA A 22 17.29 7.85 -22.46
N TYR A 23 16.71 6.67 -22.21
CA TYR A 23 15.27 6.43 -22.30
C TYR A 23 14.47 7.35 -21.38
N TYR A 24 14.84 7.36 -20.09
CA TYR A 24 14.19 8.17 -19.08
C TYR A 24 14.19 9.65 -19.45
N ARG A 25 15.34 10.17 -19.92
CA ARG A 25 15.43 11.55 -20.44
C ARG A 25 14.49 11.79 -21.61
N ALA A 26 14.42 10.88 -22.58
CA ALA A 26 13.53 11.00 -23.72
C ALA A 26 12.04 10.98 -23.31
N CYS A 27 11.68 10.21 -22.28
CA CYS A 27 10.32 10.18 -21.75
C CYS A 27 9.95 11.46 -20.96
N LEU A 28 10.92 12.11 -20.30
CA LEU A 28 10.71 13.32 -19.49
C LEU A 28 10.67 14.62 -20.29
N GLN A 29 11.34 14.68 -21.45
CA GLN A 29 11.48 15.93 -22.21
C GLN A 29 10.23 16.33 -23.00
N ASP A 30 9.24 15.45 -23.20
CA ASP A 30 8.08 15.67 -24.08
C ASP A 30 6.74 15.40 -23.38
N VAL A 31 6.35 16.32 -22.49
CA VAL A 31 5.00 16.38 -21.87
C VAL A 31 4.07 17.35 -22.64
N GLY A 32 4.33 17.57 -23.93
CA GLY A 32 3.52 18.46 -24.77
C GLY A 32 3.34 17.90 -26.18
N ASP A 33 2.07 17.66 -26.53
CA ASP A 33 1.51 17.27 -27.83
C ASP A 33 1.38 15.77 -28.17
N ASP A 34 0.13 15.39 -28.45
CA ASP A 34 -0.39 14.09 -28.90
C ASP A 34 0.00 13.80 -30.36
N ASP A 35 1.29 13.67 -30.67
CA ASP A 35 1.73 13.31 -32.02
C ASP A 35 1.96 11.78 -32.14
N GLU A 36 1.17 11.13 -32.99
CA GLU A 36 1.20 9.68 -33.25
C GLU A 36 2.59 9.21 -33.75
N ASP A 37 3.31 10.10 -34.45
CA ASP A 37 4.69 9.84 -34.90
C ASP A 37 5.69 9.83 -33.72
N GLN A 38 5.43 10.60 -32.67
CA GLN A 38 6.24 10.56 -31.44
C GLN A 38 5.97 9.29 -30.63
N ALA A 39 4.71 8.83 -30.55
CA ALA A 39 4.38 7.57 -29.90
C ALA A 39 5.09 6.38 -30.56
N ASN A 40 5.16 6.37 -31.90
CA ASN A 40 5.91 5.37 -32.66
C ASN A 40 7.43 5.45 -32.42
N SER A 41 8.00 6.66 -32.34
CA SER A 41 9.41 6.87 -32.01
C SER A 41 9.76 6.40 -30.59
N LYS A 42 8.88 6.64 -29.61
CA LYS A 42 9.00 6.15 -28.22
C LYS A 42 8.94 4.61 -28.19
N ALA A 43 8.01 4.00 -28.92
CA ALA A 43 7.91 2.54 -29.02
C ALA A 43 9.16 1.92 -29.66
N GLU A 44 9.73 2.56 -30.69
CA GLU A 44 10.96 2.10 -31.34
C GLU A 44 12.18 2.25 -30.44
N ALA A 45 12.32 3.36 -29.72
CA ALA A 45 13.36 3.56 -28.72
C ALA A 45 13.27 2.51 -27.60
N TYR A 46 12.06 2.31 -27.05
CA TYR A 46 11.79 1.27 -26.06
C TYR A 46 12.16 -0.12 -26.56
N TYR A 47 11.79 -0.48 -27.79
CA TYR A 47 12.12 -1.77 -28.38
C TYR A 47 13.64 -1.97 -28.53
N ARG A 48 14.36 -0.94 -28.97
CA ARG A 48 15.84 -0.98 -29.06
C ARG A 48 16.49 -1.17 -27.70
N ILE A 49 15.98 -0.52 -26.66
CA ILE A 49 16.46 -0.68 -25.29
C ILE A 49 16.15 -2.08 -24.76
N GLN A 50 14.93 -2.58 -24.97
CA GLN A 50 14.55 -3.93 -24.56
C GLN A 50 15.43 -4.99 -25.25
N THR A 51 15.73 -4.80 -26.53
CA THR A 51 16.64 -5.66 -27.30
C THR A 51 18.06 -5.60 -26.73
N ALA A 52 18.58 -4.40 -26.46
CA ALA A 52 19.90 -4.22 -25.84
C ALA A 52 19.97 -4.83 -24.44
N GLU A 53 18.89 -4.74 -23.65
CA GLU A 53 18.80 -5.36 -22.33
C GLU A 53 18.77 -6.88 -22.40
N GLN A 54 18.01 -7.46 -23.33
CA GLN A 54 18.00 -8.89 -23.57
C GLN A 54 19.38 -9.40 -24.00
N ASP A 55 20.07 -8.66 -24.87
CA ASP A 55 21.44 -8.98 -25.28
C ASP A 55 22.41 -8.90 -24.09
N ILE A 56 22.34 -7.84 -23.28
CA ILE A 56 23.16 -7.68 -22.08
C ILE A 56 22.88 -8.81 -21.08
N GLN A 57 21.61 -9.17 -20.85
CA GLN A 57 21.21 -10.30 -20.01
C GLN A 57 21.75 -11.61 -20.54
N TYR A 58 21.65 -11.85 -21.84
CA TYR A 58 22.14 -13.06 -22.49
C TYR A 58 23.68 -13.18 -22.35
N GLN A 59 24.41 -12.10 -22.62
CA GLN A 59 25.87 -12.07 -22.46
C GLN A 59 26.28 -12.26 -21.00
N ALA A 60 25.58 -11.60 -20.07
CA ALA A 60 25.85 -11.73 -18.65
C ALA A 60 25.55 -13.16 -18.12
N ALA A 61 24.47 -13.78 -18.59
CA ALA A 61 24.11 -15.17 -18.24
C ALA A 61 25.14 -16.16 -18.78
N LYS A 62 25.66 -15.90 -19.99
CA LYS A 62 26.74 -16.70 -20.60
C LYS A 62 28.05 -16.61 -19.81
N ILE A 63 28.36 -15.45 -19.23
CA ILE A 63 29.57 -15.23 -18.42
C ILE A 63 29.46 -15.93 -17.04
N LEU A 64 28.27 -15.94 -16.44
CA LEU A 64 28.09 -16.47 -15.08
C LEU A 64 27.75 -17.96 -15.03
N GLY A 65 27.27 -18.55 -16.12
CA GLY A 65 26.77 -19.94 -16.19
C GLY A 65 25.31 -20.05 -15.74
N GLU A 66 24.59 -21.07 -16.24
CA GLU A 66 23.14 -21.22 -16.01
C GLU A 66 22.76 -21.33 -14.52
N ASP A 67 23.61 -21.92 -13.69
CA ASP A 67 23.39 -22.10 -12.25
C ASP A 67 23.46 -20.78 -11.45
N GLN A 68 23.98 -19.71 -12.04
CA GLN A 68 24.13 -18.39 -11.42
C GLN A 68 23.12 -17.37 -11.97
N ARG A 69 22.18 -17.80 -12.81
CA ARG A 69 21.20 -16.92 -13.48
C ARG A 69 20.29 -16.19 -12.48
N SER A 70 19.91 -16.83 -11.38
CA SER A 70 19.19 -16.17 -10.28
C SER A 70 20.03 -15.10 -9.57
N ASN A 71 21.33 -15.35 -9.39
CA ASN A 71 22.26 -14.36 -8.83
C ASN A 71 22.45 -13.19 -9.80
N LEU A 72 22.46 -13.45 -11.10
CA LEU A 72 22.53 -12.43 -12.14
C LEU A 72 21.27 -11.58 -12.16
N ASP A 73 20.08 -12.19 -12.13
CA ASP A 73 18.82 -11.48 -12.04
C ASP A 73 18.81 -10.61 -10.79
N ARG A 74 19.29 -11.12 -9.65
CA ARG A 74 19.44 -10.33 -8.42
C ARG A 74 20.47 -9.19 -8.54
N LEU A 75 21.59 -9.41 -9.22
CA LEU A 75 22.64 -8.39 -9.48
C LEU A 75 22.16 -7.31 -10.45
N LEU A 76 21.34 -7.71 -11.42
CA LEU A 76 20.76 -6.87 -12.45
C LEU A 76 19.49 -6.14 -11.96
N GLY A 77 18.97 -6.49 -10.79
CA GLY A 77 17.73 -5.96 -10.20
C GLY A 77 16.44 -6.60 -10.75
N TYR A 78 16.53 -7.75 -11.42
CA TYR A 78 15.42 -8.56 -11.94
C TYR A 78 14.88 -9.62 -10.97
N ASP A 79 15.59 -9.94 -9.88
CA ASP A 79 15.05 -10.84 -8.85
C ASP A 79 14.13 -10.06 -7.91
N PHE A 80 13.02 -9.58 -8.47
CA PHE A 80 11.85 -9.16 -7.73
C PHE A 80 10.68 -9.26 -8.69
N GLU A 81 9.68 -10.07 -8.34
CA GLU A 81 8.32 -9.93 -8.85
C GLU A 81 7.73 -8.52 -8.60
N GLN A 82 8.52 -7.54 -8.10
CA GLN A 82 8.17 -6.18 -7.73
C GLN A 82 8.90 -5.09 -8.55
N SER A 83 10.05 -5.39 -9.18
CA SER A 83 10.99 -4.37 -9.70
C SER A 83 10.93 -4.13 -11.22
N THR A 84 9.79 -4.39 -11.87
CA THR A 84 9.80 -4.33 -13.33
C THR A 84 9.66 -2.91 -13.90
N PRO A 85 10.49 -2.51 -14.90
CA PRO A 85 10.49 -1.18 -15.56
C PRO A 85 9.19 -0.74 -16.27
N TRP A 86 8.11 -1.52 -16.20
CA TRP A 86 6.87 -1.28 -16.97
C TRP A 86 6.13 -0.01 -16.54
N ASN A 87 6.33 0.48 -15.31
CA ASN A 87 5.73 1.75 -14.88
C ASN A 87 6.28 2.96 -15.64
N VAL A 88 7.42 2.85 -16.31
CA VAL A 88 8.03 3.96 -17.05
C VAL A 88 7.45 4.08 -18.46
N GLY A 89 7.18 2.93 -19.09
CA GLY A 89 6.55 2.88 -20.42
C GLY A 89 5.10 3.36 -20.41
N GLU A 90 4.33 2.95 -19.40
CA GLU A 90 2.95 3.45 -19.19
C GLU A 90 2.90 4.90 -18.67
N TRP A 91 3.99 5.39 -18.06
CA TRP A 91 4.12 6.80 -17.66
C TRP A 91 4.34 7.70 -18.88
N ALA A 92 5.12 7.25 -19.87
CA ALA A 92 5.40 7.99 -21.09
C ALA A 92 4.22 8.05 -22.09
N SER A 93 3.18 7.24 -21.90
CA SER A 93 2.03 7.12 -22.81
C SER A 93 0.86 8.05 -22.51
N GLY A 94 0.94 8.94 -21.51
CA GLY A 94 -0.04 10.02 -21.28
C GLY A 94 -1.43 9.61 -20.77
N ASP A 95 -1.84 8.36 -20.94
CA ASP A 95 -3.14 7.85 -20.48
C ASP A 95 -3.16 7.60 -18.96
N ASN A 96 -3.35 8.63 -18.13
CA ASN A 96 -3.63 8.45 -16.70
C ASN A 96 -4.74 9.38 -16.17
N PRO A 97 -5.93 8.84 -15.83
CA PRO A 97 -7.06 9.63 -15.32
C PRO A 97 -7.01 9.92 -13.80
N VAL A 98 -5.89 9.67 -13.11
CA VAL A 98 -5.82 9.80 -11.63
C VAL A 98 -5.19 11.14 -11.23
N GLU A 99 -5.89 11.91 -10.41
CA GLU A 99 -5.39 13.12 -9.77
C GLU A 99 -4.11 12.79 -8.98
N GLY A 100 -2.97 13.38 -9.35
CA GLY A 100 -1.65 13.12 -8.76
C GLY A 100 -0.73 12.18 -9.54
N GLY A 101 -1.19 11.56 -10.63
CA GLY A 101 -0.38 10.73 -11.53
C GLY A 101 0.10 9.41 -10.90
N ARG A 102 0.68 8.52 -11.72
CA ARG A 102 1.42 7.36 -11.21
C ARG A 102 2.79 7.78 -10.70
N VAL A 103 3.23 7.19 -9.59
CA VAL A 103 4.60 7.37 -9.10
C VAL A 103 5.48 6.28 -9.72
N PRO A 104 6.42 6.63 -10.62
CA PRO A 104 7.36 5.65 -11.15
C PRO A 104 8.23 5.10 -10.02
N VAL A 105 8.42 3.78 -9.99
CA VAL A 105 9.25 3.11 -8.99
C VAL A 105 10.52 2.60 -9.66
N LEU A 106 11.67 3.01 -9.14
CA LEU A 106 12.99 2.68 -9.66
C LEU A 106 13.74 1.76 -8.69
N PRO A 107 14.48 0.75 -9.18
CA PRO A 107 15.42 0.02 -8.35
C PRO A 107 16.47 0.97 -7.75
N TYR A 108 16.86 0.75 -6.49
CA TYR A 108 17.83 1.60 -5.77
C TYR A 108 19.15 1.83 -6.52
N LEU A 109 19.62 0.87 -7.31
CA LEU A 109 20.85 0.97 -8.11
C LEU A 109 20.75 1.99 -9.25
N LEU A 110 19.54 2.37 -9.67
CA LEU A 110 19.29 3.25 -10.80
C LEU A 110 18.79 4.62 -10.38
N ALA A 111 18.32 4.77 -9.14
CA ALA A 111 17.71 6.00 -8.69
C ALA A 111 18.68 7.18 -8.71
N GLY A 112 19.92 6.99 -8.25
CA GLY A 112 20.95 8.05 -8.32
C GLY A 112 21.32 8.44 -9.74
N ASP A 113 21.58 7.44 -10.61
CA ASP A 113 21.85 7.64 -12.03
C ASP A 113 20.71 8.38 -12.73
N PHE A 114 19.45 8.10 -12.34
CA PHE A 114 18.27 8.79 -12.86
C PHE A 114 18.24 10.26 -12.44
N VAL A 115 18.47 10.56 -11.16
CA VAL A 115 18.54 11.94 -10.63
C VAL A 115 19.62 12.74 -11.38
N ASP A 116 20.82 12.17 -11.53
CA ASP A 116 21.93 12.78 -12.27
C ASP A 116 21.60 12.97 -13.76
N ALA A 117 21.03 11.95 -14.41
CA ALA A 117 20.65 12.02 -15.81
C ALA A 117 19.59 13.08 -16.09
N CYS A 118 18.68 13.32 -15.14
CA CYS A 118 17.68 14.38 -15.24
C CYS A 118 18.25 15.78 -14.95
N GLY A 119 19.50 15.88 -14.48
CA GLY A 119 20.11 17.14 -14.09
C GLY A 119 19.39 17.81 -12.93
N THR A 120 18.84 17.02 -12.00
CA THR A 120 18.03 17.48 -10.87
C THR A 120 18.62 17.02 -9.54
N VAL A 121 17.98 17.39 -8.44
CA VAL A 121 18.35 17.01 -7.07
C VAL A 121 17.14 16.46 -6.33
N VAL A 122 17.35 15.74 -5.24
CA VAL A 122 16.28 15.35 -4.31
C VAL A 122 16.03 16.50 -3.36
N VAL A 123 14.80 17.02 -3.32
CA VAL A 123 14.39 18.13 -2.45
C VAL A 123 13.57 17.67 -1.24
N ARG A 124 12.96 16.48 -1.32
CA ARG A 124 12.27 15.83 -0.20
C ARG A 124 12.43 14.32 -0.25
N SER A 125 12.57 13.68 0.90
CA SER A 125 12.55 12.22 1.03
C SER A 125 11.53 11.82 2.10
N ILE A 126 10.62 10.93 1.75
CA ILE A 126 9.72 10.26 2.71
C ILE A 126 10.13 8.79 2.76
N SER A 127 10.61 8.35 3.91
CA SER A 127 11.19 7.04 4.12
C SER A 127 10.59 6.39 5.36
N GLY A 128 10.17 5.13 5.26
CA GLY A 128 9.54 4.43 6.37
C GLY A 128 9.88 2.95 6.39
N PHE A 129 10.18 2.44 7.58
CA PHE A 129 10.29 1.00 7.80
C PHE A 129 8.97 0.30 7.48
N HIS A 130 7.84 0.94 7.81
CA HIS A 130 6.51 0.51 7.39
C HIS A 130 6.06 1.33 6.18
N SER A 131 5.76 0.68 5.05
CA SER A 131 5.35 1.36 3.81
C SER A 131 4.01 2.09 3.93
N GLY A 132 3.17 1.69 4.90
CA GLY A 132 1.96 2.43 5.26
C GLY A 132 2.25 3.85 5.76
N ASP A 133 3.35 4.06 6.50
CA ASP A 133 3.73 5.41 6.95
C ASP A 133 4.07 6.30 5.74
N VAL A 134 4.78 5.74 4.76
CA VAL A 134 5.13 6.42 3.51
C VAL A 134 3.88 6.82 2.73
N LEU A 135 2.93 5.89 2.57
CA LEU A 135 1.65 6.19 1.90
C LEU A 135 0.93 7.35 2.59
N MET A 136 0.70 7.21 3.90
CA MET A 136 -0.10 8.12 4.69
C MET A 136 0.52 9.52 4.77
N ARG A 137 1.85 9.62 4.73
CA ARG A 137 2.59 10.89 4.78
C ARG A 137 2.81 11.54 3.42
N SER A 138 2.80 10.75 2.35
CA SER A 138 2.94 11.26 0.99
C SER A 138 1.72 12.04 0.51
N GLY A 139 0.53 11.74 1.04
CA GLY A 139 -0.72 12.31 0.58
C GLY A 139 -1.20 11.79 -0.78
N PHE A 140 -0.45 10.87 -1.42
CA PHE A 140 -0.86 10.24 -2.67
C PHE A 140 -2.07 9.33 -2.49
N HIS A 141 -2.91 9.29 -3.53
CA HIS A 141 -3.91 8.24 -3.64
C HIS A 141 -3.21 6.90 -3.84
N PRO A 142 -3.61 5.79 -3.17
CA PRO A 142 -2.99 4.47 -3.32
C PRO A 142 -2.90 3.96 -4.77
N GLN A 143 -3.80 4.41 -5.65
CA GLN A 143 -3.76 4.08 -7.08
C GLN A 143 -2.50 4.61 -7.80
N ALA A 144 -1.84 5.63 -7.25
CA ALA A 144 -0.54 6.10 -7.75
C ALA A 144 0.55 5.02 -7.65
N PHE A 145 0.37 4.02 -6.78
CA PHE A 145 1.27 2.88 -6.55
C PHE A 145 0.70 1.56 -7.07
N ARG A 146 -0.31 1.60 -7.95
CA ARG A 146 -0.95 0.40 -8.48
C ARG A 146 0.09 -0.49 -9.16
N TYR A 147 0.09 -1.76 -8.77
CA TYR A 147 0.93 -2.80 -9.37
C TYR A 147 0.13 -3.50 -10.50
N ARG A 148 0.74 -4.45 -11.21
CA ARG A 148 0.16 -5.17 -12.38
C ARG A 148 -1.28 -5.68 -12.21
N HIS A 149 -1.78 -5.84 -10.99
CA HIS A 149 -3.16 -6.19 -10.71
C HIS A 149 -3.99 -4.96 -10.34
N PRO A 150 -5.22 -4.81 -10.91
CA PRO A 150 -6.03 -3.61 -10.73
C PRO A 150 -6.43 -3.34 -9.28
N ASP A 151 -6.39 -4.35 -8.41
CA ASP A 151 -6.77 -4.31 -7.00
C ASP A 151 -5.57 -4.40 -6.05
N LYS A 152 -4.34 -4.30 -6.56
CA LYS A 152 -3.14 -4.35 -5.75
C LYS A 152 -2.28 -3.12 -5.98
N TYR A 153 -1.71 -2.62 -4.91
CA TYR A 153 -0.73 -1.56 -4.94
C TYR A 153 0.42 -1.92 -4.01
N LEU A 154 1.61 -1.43 -4.35
CA LEU A 154 2.82 -1.67 -3.59
C LEU A 154 3.49 -0.33 -3.34
N VAL A 155 3.40 0.15 -2.11
CA VAL A 155 4.01 1.41 -1.71
C VAL A 155 5.48 1.14 -1.40
N PRO A 156 6.43 1.85 -2.03
CA PRO A 156 7.84 1.69 -1.73
C PRO A 156 8.15 2.20 -0.32
N HIS A 157 9.23 1.70 0.28
CA HIS A 157 9.69 2.17 1.59
C HIS A 157 10.34 3.56 1.55
N MET A 158 10.55 4.12 0.36
CA MET A 158 11.17 5.42 0.16
C MET A 158 10.61 6.09 -1.10
N LEU A 159 10.22 7.36 -0.95
CA LEU A 159 9.79 8.26 -2.01
C LEU A 159 10.72 9.47 -2.03
N TRP A 160 11.11 9.92 -3.22
CA TRP A 160 11.86 11.14 -3.44
C TRP A 160 11.05 12.13 -4.27
N GLN A 161 10.97 13.36 -3.79
CA GLN A 161 10.56 14.49 -4.62
C GLN A 161 11.82 15.11 -5.22
N LEU A 162 11.79 15.31 -6.53
CA LEU A 162 12.88 15.94 -7.28
C LEU A 162 12.71 17.46 -7.31
N GLY A 163 13.78 18.19 -7.62
CA GLY A 163 13.74 19.64 -7.81
C GLY A 163 12.80 20.09 -8.93
N THR A 164 12.38 19.17 -9.80
CA THR A 164 11.32 19.38 -10.82
C THR A 164 9.91 19.36 -10.23
N GLY A 165 9.74 18.94 -8.98
CA GLY A 165 8.46 18.72 -8.31
C GLY A 165 7.90 17.30 -8.47
N GLU A 166 8.45 16.51 -9.40
CA GLU A 166 8.06 15.13 -9.66
C GLU A 166 8.46 14.19 -8.54
N TRP A 167 7.73 13.09 -8.40
CA TRP A 167 7.98 12.07 -7.39
C TRP A 167 8.44 10.77 -8.04
N ILE A 168 9.41 10.12 -7.41
CA ILE A 168 9.84 8.76 -7.73
C ILE A 168 9.83 7.89 -6.48
N GLY A 169 9.49 6.62 -6.64
CA GLY A 169 9.61 5.60 -5.62
C GLY A 169 10.90 4.81 -5.77
N ILE A 170 11.45 4.34 -4.65
CA ILE A 170 12.69 3.57 -4.62
C ILE A 170 12.38 2.15 -4.14
N ASP A 171 12.67 1.17 -4.99
CA ASP A 171 12.48 -0.25 -4.72
C ASP A 171 13.77 -0.92 -4.22
N GLY A 172 13.59 -2.01 -3.48
CA GLY A 172 14.68 -2.81 -2.89
C GLY A 172 15.39 -2.11 -1.73
N VAL A 173 14.80 -1.04 -1.17
CA VAL A 173 15.33 -0.32 0.00
C VAL A 173 14.39 -0.42 1.19
N SER A 174 14.93 -0.09 2.35
CA SER A 174 14.20 0.02 3.61
C SER A 174 15.04 0.87 4.59
N VAL A 175 14.45 1.38 5.67
CA VAL A 175 15.16 2.18 6.67
C VAL A 175 14.96 1.64 8.09
N GLY A 176 15.83 2.05 9.01
CA GLY A 176 15.62 1.95 10.46
C GLY A 176 15.89 0.58 11.11
N TYR A 177 16.44 -0.43 10.44
CA TYR A 177 16.80 -1.71 11.09
C TYR A 177 18.17 -2.23 10.68
N GLY A 178 18.79 -3.13 11.45
CA GLY A 178 20.16 -3.62 11.19
C GLY A 178 20.34 -4.60 10.01
N GLY A 179 19.50 -4.56 8.98
CA GLY A 179 19.58 -5.45 7.81
C GLY A 179 20.31 -4.86 6.60
N HIS A 180 20.17 -5.50 5.43
CA HIS A 180 20.82 -5.06 4.18
C HIS A 180 20.11 -3.89 3.48
N GLY A 181 18.79 -3.80 3.59
CA GLY A 181 18.02 -2.74 2.92
C GLY A 181 18.40 -1.30 3.31
N PRO A 182 18.75 -0.99 4.58
CA PRO A 182 19.33 0.32 4.93
C PRO A 182 20.64 0.64 4.21
N GLY A 183 21.52 -0.35 4.01
CA GLY A 183 22.75 -0.14 3.22
C GLY A 183 22.45 0.18 1.75
N TYR A 184 21.37 -0.38 1.19
CA TYR A 184 20.90 -0.06 -0.16
C TYR A 184 20.28 1.33 -0.23
N ALA A 185 19.50 1.72 0.78
CA ALA A 185 18.94 3.06 0.94
C ALA A 185 20.05 4.12 1.00
N GLU A 186 21.06 3.93 1.86
CA GLU A 186 22.19 4.85 1.99
C GLU A 186 22.94 5.00 0.67
N LYS A 187 23.23 3.88 0.01
CA LYS A 187 23.90 3.87 -1.29
C LYS A 187 23.09 4.66 -2.33
N ALA A 188 21.78 4.47 -2.38
CA ALA A 188 20.90 5.18 -3.32
C ALA A 188 20.91 6.68 -3.06
N LEU A 189 20.70 7.10 -1.80
CA LEU A 189 20.73 8.51 -1.38
C LEU A 189 22.07 9.19 -1.72
N ARG A 190 23.19 8.51 -1.43
CA ARG A 190 24.52 9.03 -1.76
C ARG A 190 24.75 9.13 -3.26
N SER A 191 24.27 8.15 -4.02
CA SER A 191 24.35 8.18 -5.49
C SER A 191 23.48 9.30 -6.09
N ALA A 192 22.41 9.70 -5.41
CA ALA A 192 21.59 10.87 -5.76
C ALA A 192 22.20 12.21 -5.29
N GLY A 193 23.42 12.20 -4.75
CA GLY A 193 24.16 13.42 -4.38
C GLY A 193 24.00 13.88 -2.92
N LEU A 194 23.27 13.13 -2.08
CA LEU A 194 23.14 13.48 -0.66
C LEU A 194 24.45 13.19 0.08
N SER A 195 24.80 14.08 1.03
CA SER A 195 25.96 13.89 1.89
C SER A 195 25.79 12.66 2.79
N GLU A 196 26.91 12.02 3.15
CA GLU A 196 26.91 10.84 4.03
C GLU A 196 26.18 11.08 5.37
N PRO A 197 26.37 12.21 6.08
CA PRO A 197 25.62 12.47 7.31
C PRO A 197 24.10 12.57 7.12
N VAL A 198 23.65 13.15 6.00
CA VAL A 198 22.22 13.27 5.67
C VAL A 198 21.65 11.90 5.32
N ALA A 199 22.34 11.14 4.46
CA ALA A 199 21.92 9.79 4.08
C ALA A 199 21.84 8.87 5.30
N ALA A 200 22.87 8.86 6.16
CA ALA A 200 22.88 8.08 7.39
C ALA A 200 21.70 8.43 8.31
N ARG A 201 21.42 9.72 8.51
CA ARG A 201 20.30 10.16 9.36
C ARG A 201 18.93 9.67 8.86
N ILE A 202 18.70 9.71 7.54
CA ILE A 202 17.47 9.18 6.93
C ILE A 202 17.37 7.67 7.19
N VAL A 203 18.47 6.96 6.98
CA VAL A 203 18.53 5.50 7.01
C VAL A 203 18.47 4.93 8.42
N ASP A 204 19.00 5.64 9.42
CA ASP A 204 18.98 5.22 10.83
C ASP A 204 17.61 5.42 11.48
N SER A 205 16.74 6.23 10.87
CA SER A 205 15.39 6.49 11.37
C SER A 205 14.42 5.37 10.96
N ARG A 206 13.50 4.97 11.84
CA ARG A 206 12.39 4.05 11.50
C ARG A 206 11.36 4.71 10.60
N PHE A 207 11.22 6.02 10.73
CA PHE A 207 10.50 6.87 9.79
C PHE A 207 11.23 8.21 9.69
N CYS A 208 11.31 8.75 8.47
CA CYS A 208 11.86 10.06 8.20
C CYS A 208 11.11 10.71 7.03
N ASP A 209 10.52 11.88 7.27
CA ASP A 209 10.08 12.82 6.24
C ASP A 209 10.95 14.06 6.36
N VAL A 210 11.81 14.27 5.37
CA VAL A 210 12.73 15.40 5.33
C VAL A 210 12.51 16.20 4.07
N SER A 211 12.30 17.51 4.22
CA SER A 211 12.09 18.46 3.12
C SER A 211 13.18 19.52 3.08
N ALA A 212 13.26 20.25 1.96
CA ALA A 212 14.30 21.25 1.69
C ALA A 212 15.73 20.67 1.76
N LEU A 213 15.92 19.45 1.25
CA LEU A 213 17.20 18.73 1.22
C LEU A 213 18.28 19.41 0.37
N ASP A 214 17.88 20.31 -0.53
CA ASP A 214 18.75 21.15 -1.34
C ASP A 214 19.22 22.43 -0.61
N THR A 215 18.77 22.65 0.63
CA THR A 215 19.12 23.82 1.44
C THR A 215 20.08 23.46 2.57
N ALA A 216 20.65 24.49 3.20
CA ALA A 216 21.55 24.32 4.34
C ALA A 216 20.84 23.87 5.64
N ASP A 217 19.51 24.02 5.72
CA ASP A 217 18.72 23.70 6.91
C ASP A 217 17.47 22.89 6.53
N PRO A 218 17.63 21.58 6.25
CA PRO A 218 16.48 20.73 5.93
C PRO A 218 15.52 20.61 7.10
N ALA A 219 14.22 20.60 6.83
CA ALA A 219 13.21 20.39 7.86
C ALA A 219 12.99 18.88 8.05
N TRP A 220 13.30 18.39 9.26
CA TRP A 220 13.28 16.97 9.61
C TRP A 220 12.06 16.62 10.47
N ASP A 221 11.27 15.64 10.04
CA ASP A 221 10.36 14.88 10.89
C ASP A 221 10.87 13.43 10.95
N THR A 222 11.37 13.01 12.11
CA THR A 222 12.00 11.70 12.28
C THR A 222 11.43 10.98 13.48
N SER A 223 11.28 9.67 13.36
CA SER A 223 10.82 8.81 14.45
C SER A 223 11.66 7.54 14.54
N ALA A 224 11.98 7.15 15.78
CA ALA A 224 12.46 5.81 16.10
C ALA A 224 11.29 4.82 16.23
N ARG A 225 10.04 5.27 16.23
CA ARG A 225 8.85 4.41 16.32
C ARG A 225 8.38 3.98 14.95
N TRP A 226 7.77 2.79 14.88
CA TRP A 226 7.07 2.30 13.71
C TRP A 226 5.89 1.41 14.14
N PRO A 227 4.74 1.42 13.45
CA PRO A 227 4.37 2.46 12.51
C PRO A 227 4.27 3.81 13.25
N VAL A 228 4.46 4.91 12.54
CA VAL A 228 4.18 6.25 13.08
C VAL A 228 2.70 6.56 12.94
N GLU A 229 2.09 6.04 11.89
CA GLU A 229 0.69 6.23 11.57
C GLU A 229 -0.17 5.06 12.10
N PRO A 230 -1.13 5.31 13.02
CA PRO A 230 -2.00 4.26 13.54
C PRO A 230 -3.02 3.71 12.53
N ARG A 231 -3.07 4.27 11.32
CA ARG A 231 -4.04 3.94 10.29
C ARG A 231 -3.64 2.66 9.56
N GLN A 232 -4.53 1.68 9.54
CA GLN A 232 -4.39 0.50 8.69
C GLN A 232 -4.38 0.89 7.21
N MET A 233 -3.60 0.15 6.42
CA MET A 233 -3.61 0.32 4.97
C MET A 233 -4.97 -0.11 4.39
N PRO A 234 -5.59 0.73 3.54
CA PRO A 234 -6.87 0.41 2.93
C PRO A 234 -6.71 -0.63 1.82
N GLU A 235 -7.75 -1.41 1.54
CA GLU A 235 -7.87 -2.15 0.28
C GLU A 235 -8.18 -1.16 -0.84
N LEU A 236 -7.53 -1.32 -2.00
CA LEU A 236 -7.82 -0.53 -3.19
C LEU A 236 -8.72 -1.33 -4.13
N ARG A 237 -9.87 -0.77 -4.48
CA ARG A 237 -10.75 -1.32 -5.52
C ARG A 237 -10.38 -0.79 -6.89
N GLU A 238 -10.85 -1.49 -7.93
CA GLU A 238 -10.59 -1.15 -9.33
C GLU A 238 -11.09 0.25 -9.72
N ASP A 239 -12.18 0.70 -9.10
CA ASP A 239 -12.78 2.04 -9.29
C ASP A 239 -12.04 3.16 -8.53
N GLY A 240 -10.95 2.84 -7.83
CA GLY A 240 -10.21 3.79 -7.00
C GLY A 240 -10.75 3.94 -5.58
N THR A 241 -11.82 3.24 -5.20
CA THR A 241 -12.34 3.27 -3.83
C THR A 241 -11.34 2.65 -2.85
N LEU A 242 -11.14 3.32 -1.71
CA LEU A 242 -10.30 2.89 -0.60
C LEU A 242 -11.16 2.31 0.52
N VAL A 243 -11.00 1.01 0.79
CA VAL A 243 -11.85 0.28 1.73
C VAL A 243 -11.10 -0.01 3.01
N VAL A 244 -11.65 0.44 4.12
CA VAL A 244 -11.14 0.24 5.48
C VAL A 244 -12.12 -0.66 6.21
N HIS A 245 -11.70 -1.86 6.61
CA HIS A 245 -12.58 -2.82 7.30
C HIS A 245 -12.43 -2.70 8.83
N THR A 246 -13.55 -2.64 9.56
CA THR A 246 -13.60 -2.70 11.03
C THR A 246 -14.73 -3.64 11.53
N GLY A 247 -14.67 -4.11 12.78
CA GLY A 247 -15.74 -4.88 13.43
C GLY A 247 -15.32 -6.23 14.03
N GLU A 248 -16.30 -6.95 14.59
CA GLU A 248 -16.06 -8.18 15.35
C GLU A 248 -15.42 -9.27 14.48
N ARG A 249 -14.26 -9.80 14.94
CA ARG A 249 -13.47 -10.86 14.30
C ARG A 249 -12.74 -10.50 13.01
N LEU A 250 -12.55 -9.20 12.75
CA LEU A 250 -11.52 -8.77 11.82
C LEU A 250 -10.09 -8.94 12.36
N ASP A 251 -9.93 -9.50 13.56
CA ASP A 251 -8.66 -9.96 14.15
C ASP A 251 -7.80 -10.80 13.18
N SER A 252 -8.41 -11.36 12.13
CA SER A 252 -7.77 -12.14 11.06
C SER A 252 -7.65 -11.44 9.69
N LEU A 253 -8.29 -10.28 9.51
CA LEU A 253 -8.19 -9.43 8.31
C LEU A 253 -7.13 -8.33 8.44
N SER A 254 -6.22 -8.46 9.40
CA SER A 254 -4.85 -7.99 9.21
C SER A 254 -4.49 -8.33 7.76
N THR A 255 -4.43 -7.29 6.92
CA THR A 255 -3.80 -7.36 5.62
C THR A 255 -2.42 -7.99 5.85
N SER A 256 -1.75 -8.51 4.85
CA SER A 256 -0.44 -9.17 5.04
C SER A 256 0.61 -8.29 5.77
N HIS A 257 0.28 -7.02 6.07
CA HIS A 257 1.05 -6.00 6.78
C HIS A 257 0.32 -5.42 8.01
N GLY A 258 -0.89 -5.88 8.35
CA GLY A 258 -1.59 -5.48 9.57
C GLY A 258 -0.88 -6.04 10.78
N LEU A 259 -0.21 -5.18 11.54
CA LEU A 259 0.56 -5.58 12.72
C LEU A 259 -0.37 -6.19 13.77
N ARG A 260 -0.40 -7.52 13.84
CA ARG A 260 -0.80 -8.20 15.07
C ARG A 260 0.28 -7.92 16.10
N LEU A 261 0.16 -6.79 16.78
CA LEU A 261 0.73 -6.66 18.12
C LEU A 261 0.15 -7.82 18.92
N LYS A 262 0.98 -8.81 19.27
CA LYS A 262 0.55 -9.80 20.25
C LYS A 262 0.11 -9.01 21.48
N ASP A 263 -0.96 -9.44 22.14
CA ASP A 263 -1.44 -8.88 23.42
C ASP A 263 -0.37 -8.85 24.54
N ASN A 264 0.83 -9.39 24.28
CA ASN A 264 2.00 -9.43 25.16
C ASN A 264 3.27 -8.83 24.51
N ALA A 265 3.14 -7.98 23.47
CA ALA A 265 4.29 -7.20 23.03
C ALA A 265 4.74 -6.34 24.22
N PRO A 266 6.04 -6.34 24.58
CA PRO A 266 6.53 -5.47 25.65
C PRO A 266 6.12 -4.02 25.35
N ASP A 267 5.96 -3.22 26.41
CA ASP A 267 5.71 -1.77 26.33
C ASP A 267 6.46 -1.13 25.17
N PRO A 268 5.90 -0.07 24.53
CA PRO A 268 6.51 0.57 23.37
C PRO A 268 7.98 0.87 23.67
N ASP A 269 8.85 0.06 23.07
CA ASP A 269 10.28 0.18 23.31
C ASP A 269 10.75 1.44 22.59
N GLU A 270 11.31 2.40 23.33
CA GLU A 270 11.94 3.59 22.76
C GLU A 270 13.02 3.23 21.74
N SER A 271 13.54 2.00 21.77
CA SER A 271 14.47 1.48 20.76
C SER A 271 13.87 1.36 19.35
N GLY A 272 12.54 1.34 19.22
CA GLY A 272 11.89 1.14 17.94
C GLY A 272 12.02 -0.28 17.39
N PHE A 273 12.48 -1.24 18.18
CA PHE A 273 12.65 -2.62 17.72
C PHE A 273 11.30 -3.31 17.50
N TYR A 274 10.34 -3.07 18.39
CA TYR A 274 8.98 -3.59 18.30
C TYR A 274 8.03 -2.55 17.70
N PRO A 275 6.90 -2.99 17.12
CA PRO A 275 5.91 -2.04 16.65
C PRO A 275 5.36 -1.24 17.83
N SER A 276 5.15 0.05 17.61
CA SER A 276 4.66 0.97 18.63
C SER A 276 3.17 0.76 18.86
N THR A 277 2.76 0.84 20.13
CA THR A 277 1.35 0.97 20.49
C THR A 277 0.91 2.40 20.25
N HIS A 278 -0.34 2.58 19.84
CA HIS A 278 -0.97 3.89 19.71
C HIS A 278 -2.11 3.99 20.71
N GLU A 279 -2.34 5.19 21.25
CA GLU A 279 -3.44 5.45 22.17
C GLU A 279 -4.82 5.35 21.49
N VAL A 280 -4.84 5.55 20.16
CA VAL A 280 -6.03 5.46 19.33
C VAL A 280 -5.98 4.20 18.48
N ASP A 281 -7.12 3.53 18.36
CA ASP A 281 -7.29 2.43 17.41
C ASP A 281 -7.27 2.97 15.96
N SER A 282 -7.10 2.04 15.01
CA SER A 282 -6.96 2.41 13.60
C SER A 282 -8.20 3.10 13.01
N VAL A 283 -9.41 2.81 13.49
CA VAL A 283 -10.65 3.39 12.94
C VAL A 283 -10.79 4.81 13.45
N THR A 284 -10.57 5.02 14.74
CA THR A 284 -10.49 6.35 15.33
C THR A 284 -9.42 7.19 14.63
N ALA A 285 -8.26 6.61 14.33
CA ALA A 285 -7.23 7.29 13.55
C ALA A 285 -7.66 7.69 12.13
N TRP A 286 -8.47 6.85 11.46
CA TRP A 286 -9.04 7.17 10.15
C TRP A 286 -10.04 8.33 10.24
N PHE A 287 -10.94 8.34 11.22
CA PHE A 287 -11.87 9.47 11.39
C PHE A 287 -11.15 10.75 11.80
N ASN A 288 -10.19 10.70 12.72
CA ASN A 288 -9.37 11.86 13.07
C ASN A 288 -8.66 12.46 11.85
N PHE A 289 -8.22 11.63 10.90
CA PHE A 289 -7.70 12.09 9.62
C PHE A 289 -8.79 12.73 8.76
N LEU A 290 -9.92 12.04 8.57
CA LEU A 290 -11.04 12.52 7.75
C LEU A 290 -11.76 13.76 8.32
N ASP A 291 -11.60 14.04 9.62
CA ASP A 291 -12.13 15.22 10.33
C ASP A 291 -11.22 16.45 10.23
N GLN A 292 -10.04 16.32 9.62
CA GLN A 292 -9.17 17.46 9.35
C GLN A 292 -9.86 18.46 8.41
N SER A 293 -9.39 19.72 8.45
CA SER A 293 -9.96 20.74 7.57
C SER A 293 -9.79 20.35 6.08
N PRO A 294 -10.72 20.73 5.19
CA PRO A 294 -10.66 20.36 3.78
C PRO A 294 -9.32 20.73 3.10
N GLU A 295 -8.68 21.80 3.54
CA GLU A 295 -7.38 22.25 3.02
C GLU A 295 -6.22 21.34 3.45
N ALA A 296 -6.31 20.72 4.62
CA ALA A 296 -5.33 19.76 5.13
C ALA A 296 -5.51 18.36 4.54
N LEU A 297 -6.73 18.01 4.13
CA LEU A 297 -7.02 16.74 3.47
C LEU A 297 -6.47 16.69 2.04
N PRO A 298 -5.92 15.54 1.60
CA PRO A 298 -5.64 15.32 0.19
C PRO A 298 -6.96 15.25 -0.59
N SER A 299 -6.95 15.62 -1.88
CA SER A 299 -8.17 15.76 -2.68
C SER A 299 -9.05 14.51 -2.69
N TRP A 300 -8.44 13.32 -2.73
CA TRP A 300 -9.15 12.05 -2.69
C TRP A 300 -9.86 11.74 -1.37
N ALA A 301 -9.50 12.40 -0.26
CA ALA A 301 -10.15 12.23 1.05
C ALA A 301 -11.20 13.31 1.34
N ARG A 302 -11.29 14.34 0.47
CA ARG A 302 -12.27 15.42 0.61
C ARG A 302 -13.64 14.94 0.14
N GLY A 303 -14.67 15.48 0.78
CA GLY A 303 -16.06 15.22 0.38
C GLY A 303 -16.99 15.33 1.58
N GLU A 304 -18.28 15.35 1.29
CA GLU A 304 -19.29 15.20 2.33
C GLU A 304 -19.23 13.77 2.88
N ARG A 305 -19.35 13.65 4.20
CA ARG A 305 -19.43 12.35 4.86
C ARG A 305 -20.87 11.84 4.84
N THR A 306 -21.04 10.62 4.36
CA THR A 306 -22.33 9.92 4.40
C THR A 306 -22.21 8.64 5.22
N ILE A 307 -23.31 8.24 5.85
CA ILE A 307 -23.39 7.05 6.69
C ILE A 307 -24.61 6.27 6.24
N SER A 308 -24.43 4.99 5.93
CA SER A 308 -25.51 4.10 5.51
C SER A 308 -25.51 2.85 6.38
N PHE A 309 -26.69 2.55 6.93
CA PHE A 309 -26.93 1.31 7.68
C PHE A 309 -27.42 0.24 6.70
N LEU A 310 -26.75 -0.90 6.73
CA LEU A 310 -26.95 -2.00 5.80
C LEU A 310 -27.63 -3.13 6.55
N LEU A 311 -28.78 -3.59 6.05
CA LEU A 311 -29.63 -4.55 6.75
C LEU A 311 -29.56 -5.96 6.14
N ASP A 312 -29.09 -6.06 4.91
CA ASP A 312 -28.97 -7.32 4.17
C ASP A 312 -27.86 -7.27 3.08
N ASP A 313 -27.51 -8.43 2.52
CA ASP A 313 -26.44 -8.55 1.52
C ASP A 313 -26.76 -7.73 0.25
N HIS A 314 -28.06 -7.50 -0.02
CA HIS A 314 -28.50 -6.75 -1.18
C HIS A 314 -28.16 -5.26 -1.04
N SER A 315 -28.59 -4.64 0.06
CA SER A 315 -28.25 -3.25 0.40
C SER A 315 -26.73 -3.06 0.49
N ALA A 316 -26.00 -3.98 1.10
CA ALA A 316 -24.54 -3.93 1.09
C ALA A 316 -23.97 -3.95 -0.34
N GLY A 317 -24.50 -4.81 -1.21
CA GLY A 317 -24.12 -4.89 -2.62
C GLY A 317 -24.39 -3.61 -3.42
N GLU A 318 -25.50 -2.91 -3.16
CA GLU A 318 -25.82 -1.61 -3.77
C GLU A 318 -24.81 -0.53 -3.39
N HIS A 319 -24.19 -0.64 -2.21
CA HIS A 319 -23.08 0.21 -1.76
C HIS A 319 -21.70 -0.29 -2.21
N GLY A 320 -21.65 -1.30 -3.10
CA GLY A 320 -20.42 -1.82 -3.68
C GLY A 320 -19.73 -2.90 -2.84
N TYR A 321 -20.37 -3.48 -1.83
CA TYR A 321 -19.81 -4.62 -1.11
C TYR A 321 -19.71 -5.84 -2.02
N VAL A 322 -18.50 -6.38 -2.17
CA VAL A 322 -18.25 -7.61 -2.93
C VAL A 322 -17.97 -8.77 -1.97
N LYS A 323 -18.94 -9.67 -1.84
CA LYS A 323 -18.84 -10.85 -0.97
C LYS A 323 -17.70 -11.77 -1.43
N GLY A 324 -16.76 -12.06 -0.52
CA GLY A 324 -15.60 -12.92 -0.81
C GLY A 324 -14.39 -12.21 -1.44
N ALA A 325 -14.41 -10.89 -1.57
CA ALA A 325 -13.24 -10.10 -1.99
C ALA A 325 -12.10 -10.09 -0.95
N SER A 326 -12.38 -10.49 0.30
CA SER A 326 -11.33 -10.69 1.30
C SER A 326 -10.43 -11.88 0.93
N ARG A 327 -9.37 -11.58 0.18
CA ARG A 327 -8.40 -12.54 -0.38
C ARG A 327 -7.49 -13.20 0.66
N ASN A 328 -7.53 -12.78 1.93
CA ASN A 328 -6.66 -13.29 2.99
C ASN A 328 -7.16 -14.58 3.67
N GLY A 329 -8.02 -15.36 3.01
CA GLY A 329 -8.39 -16.71 3.46
C GLY A 329 -9.26 -16.78 4.71
N SER A 330 -9.60 -15.64 5.30
CA SER A 330 -10.55 -15.54 6.41
C SER A 330 -11.96 -15.43 5.85
N ARG A 331 -12.77 -16.48 6.05
CA ARG A 331 -14.22 -16.37 5.89
C ARG A 331 -14.71 -15.44 6.99
N VAL A 332 -14.82 -14.16 6.69
CA VAL A 332 -15.55 -13.19 7.49
C VAL A 332 -16.96 -13.77 7.67
N GLN A 333 -17.26 -14.29 8.86
CA GLN A 333 -18.60 -14.76 9.21
C GLN A 333 -19.50 -13.61 9.68
N SER A 334 -18.96 -12.40 9.79
CA SER A 334 -19.71 -11.18 10.09
C SER A 334 -20.28 -10.55 8.83
N PHE A 335 -21.33 -9.76 9.03
CA PHE A 335 -22.10 -9.12 7.97
C PHE A 335 -21.79 -7.61 7.97
N PRO A 336 -21.60 -6.95 6.81
CA PRO A 336 -21.42 -5.51 6.75
C PRO A 336 -22.71 -4.81 7.18
N SER A 337 -22.71 -4.18 8.36
CA SER A 337 -23.90 -3.55 8.95
C SER A 337 -23.93 -2.04 8.77
N VAL A 338 -22.78 -1.42 8.51
CA VAL A 338 -22.67 0.03 8.34
C VAL A 338 -21.49 0.36 7.42
N VAL A 339 -21.67 1.39 6.60
CA VAL A 339 -20.61 1.99 5.81
C VAL A 339 -20.61 3.50 6.01
N VAL A 340 -19.42 4.05 6.24
CA VAL A 340 -19.17 5.49 6.26
C VAL A 340 -18.34 5.84 5.04
N VAL A 341 -18.80 6.79 4.23
CA VAL A 341 -18.13 7.20 2.99
C VAL A 341 -17.74 8.66 3.06
N GLN A 342 -16.49 8.98 2.73
CA GLN A 342 -16.00 10.35 2.55
C GLN A 342 -14.90 10.38 1.48
N GLY A 343 -15.14 11.13 0.41
CA GLY A 343 -14.27 11.10 -0.77
C GLY A 343 -14.17 9.69 -1.35
N ALA A 344 -12.95 9.22 -1.60
CA ALA A 344 -12.66 7.85 -2.03
C ALA A 344 -12.66 6.83 -0.89
N VAL A 345 -12.72 7.26 0.38
CA VAL A 345 -12.62 6.36 1.54
C VAL A 345 -13.98 5.82 1.95
N GLN A 346 -14.05 4.50 2.13
CA GLN A 346 -15.18 3.79 2.71
C GLN A 346 -14.73 2.99 3.94
N VAL A 347 -15.26 3.33 5.12
CA VAL A 347 -15.06 2.57 6.37
C VAL A 347 -16.24 1.64 6.57
N TRP A 348 -15.99 0.34 6.46
CA TRP A 348 -17.00 -0.72 6.54
C TRP A 348 -16.96 -1.41 7.91
N GLY A 349 -18.07 -1.36 8.65
CA GLY A 349 -18.27 -2.06 9.90
C GLY A 349 -18.93 -3.43 9.72
N HIS A 350 -18.26 -4.50 10.14
CA HIS A 350 -18.68 -5.89 10.03
C HIS A 350 -19.05 -6.44 11.41
N TYR A 351 -20.34 -6.61 11.68
CA TYR A 351 -20.83 -7.02 13.00
C TYR A 351 -21.70 -8.27 12.89
N TYR A 352 -21.75 -9.05 13.97
CA TYR A 352 -22.43 -10.34 13.94
C TYR A 352 -23.93 -10.19 14.22
N HIS A 353 -24.76 -10.38 13.20
CA HIS A 353 -26.20 -10.53 13.41
C HIS A 353 -26.52 -11.98 13.76
N ARG A 354 -26.43 -12.37 15.04
CA ARG A 354 -26.94 -13.69 15.48
C ARG A 354 -28.46 -13.78 15.31
N ASP A 355 -29.15 -12.65 15.51
CA ASP A 355 -30.58 -12.50 15.37
C ASP A 355 -30.85 -11.18 14.61
N GLN A 356 -31.49 -11.22 13.44
CA GLN A 356 -31.93 -10.01 12.71
C GLN A 356 -32.98 -9.18 13.49
N LEU A 357 -33.40 -9.66 14.66
CA LEU A 357 -34.42 -9.08 15.54
C LEU A 357 -33.88 -8.17 16.64
N ARG A 358 -32.57 -7.95 16.73
CA ARG A 358 -31.97 -7.13 17.79
C ARG A 358 -31.68 -5.72 17.29
N PRO A 359 -31.78 -4.70 18.19
CA PRO A 359 -31.25 -3.37 17.89
C PRO A 359 -29.82 -3.51 17.36
N LEU A 360 -29.47 -2.67 16.36
CA LEU A 360 -28.12 -2.63 15.81
C LEU A 360 -27.08 -2.64 16.94
N ASP A 361 -26.08 -3.50 16.77
CA ASP A 361 -25.04 -3.79 17.75
C ASP A 361 -24.50 -2.47 18.36
N PRO A 362 -24.30 -2.37 19.70
CA PRO A 362 -23.71 -1.18 20.31
C PRO A 362 -22.45 -0.68 19.59
N GLN A 363 -21.64 -1.58 19.03
CA GLN A 363 -20.44 -1.21 18.27
C GLN A 363 -20.76 -0.55 16.93
N VAL A 364 -21.88 -0.89 16.26
CA VAL A 364 -22.37 -0.15 15.09
C VAL A 364 -22.72 1.28 15.46
N ARG A 365 -23.35 1.47 16.62
CA ARG A 365 -23.72 2.80 17.12
C ARG A 365 -22.49 3.62 17.49
N GLU A 366 -21.50 2.99 18.12
CA GLU A 366 -20.22 3.61 18.43
C GLU A 366 -19.48 4.04 17.15
N LEU A 367 -19.41 3.18 16.14
CA LEU A 367 -18.83 3.51 14.85
C LEU A 367 -19.55 4.69 14.17
N ALA A 368 -20.89 4.67 14.16
CA ALA A 368 -21.68 5.77 13.61
C ALA A 368 -21.47 7.07 14.41
N ALA A 369 -21.42 7.01 15.73
CA ALA A 369 -21.18 8.16 16.59
C ALA A 369 -19.78 8.75 16.38
N SER A 370 -18.75 7.91 16.28
CA SER A 370 -17.37 8.32 15.95
C SER A 370 -17.27 8.95 14.56
N ALA A 371 -18.15 8.57 13.63
CA ALA A 371 -18.27 9.22 12.33
C ALA A 371 -19.08 10.52 12.35
N GLY A 372 -19.62 10.94 13.50
CA GLY A 372 -20.40 12.16 13.67
C GLY A 372 -21.92 11.98 13.49
N TYR A 373 -22.44 10.75 13.43
CA TYR A 373 -23.88 10.49 13.38
C TYR A 373 -24.54 10.84 14.71
N THR A 374 -25.51 11.77 14.67
CA THR A 374 -26.31 12.18 15.84
C THR A 374 -27.77 11.75 15.77
N GLY A 375 -28.16 11.06 14.69
CA GLY A 375 -29.52 10.58 14.49
C GLY A 375 -29.84 9.30 15.27
N GLU A 376 -31.10 8.88 15.22
CA GLU A 376 -31.48 7.55 15.70
C GLU A 376 -30.99 6.50 14.72
N VAL A 377 -30.29 5.49 15.22
CA VAL A 377 -29.85 4.35 14.43
C VAL A 377 -31.08 3.50 14.10
N PRO A 378 -31.38 3.24 12.81
CA PRO A 378 -32.64 2.62 12.41
C PRO A 378 -32.85 1.27 13.11
N PHE A 379 -34.02 1.11 13.70
CA PHE A 379 -34.45 -0.15 14.29
C PHE A 379 -35.12 -1.00 13.20
N VAL A 380 -34.66 -2.23 13.02
CA VAL A 380 -35.31 -3.17 12.09
C VAL A 380 -36.37 -3.96 12.86
N GLU A 381 -37.63 -3.55 12.76
CA GLU A 381 -38.76 -4.43 13.09
C GLU A 381 -38.94 -5.42 11.92
N GLY A 382 -38.14 -6.48 11.89
CA GLY A 382 -38.34 -7.60 10.96
C GLY A 382 -39.02 -8.78 11.66
N GLU A 383 -39.80 -9.60 10.94
CA GLU A 383 -40.18 -10.92 11.45
C GLU A 383 -38.97 -11.87 11.43
N PRO A 384 -38.84 -12.79 12.41
CA PRO A 384 -37.69 -13.69 12.51
C PRO A 384 -37.50 -14.49 11.22
N TYR A 385 -36.37 -14.30 10.53
CA TYR A 385 -35.85 -15.32 9.64
C TYR A 385 -35.46 -16.53 10.49
N THR A 386 -36.34 -17.53 10.57
CA THR A 386 -36.03 -18.85 11.14
C THR A 386 -35.03 -19.56 10.23
N PHE A 387 -33.75 -19.22 10.37
CA PHE A 387 -32.64 -19.91 9.70
C PHE A 387 -32.64 -21.42 9.98
N PHE A 388 -33.28 -21.85 11.09
CA PHE A 388 -33.46 -23.25 11.45
C PHE A 388 -34.44 -24.04 10.54
N GLU A 389 -35.36 -23.42 9.81
CA GLU A 389 -36.27 -24.18 8.94
C GLU A 389 -35.62 -24.65 7.63
N LYS A 390 -34.59 -23.96 7.13
CA LYS A 390 -33.87 -24.37 5.90
C LYS A 390 -32.66 -25.28 6.14
N VAL A 391 -32.05 -25.26 7.33
CA VAL A 391 -30.89 -26.12 7.64
C VAL A 391 -31.30 -27.52 8.15
N GLY A 392 -32.59 -27.73 8.45
CA GLY A 392 -33.16 -29.03 8.84
C GLY A 392 -33.10 -30.15 7.78
N ARG A 393 -32.52 -29.93 6.60
CA ARG A 393 -32.38 -30.96 5.54
C ARG A 393 -30.97 -31.51 5.30
N PHE A 394 -29.92 -31.02 5.98
CA PHE A 394 -28.54 -31.47 5.71
C PHE A 394 -27.76 -32.08 6.88
N PHE A 395 -28.33 -32.19 8.08
CA PHE A 395 -27.69 -32.94 9.17
C PHE A 395 -28.23 -34.37 9.24
N LYS A 396 -27.40 -35.34 8.84
CA LYS A 396 -27.57 -36.76 9.21
C LYS A 396 -27.55 -36.87 10.74
N PRO A 397 -28.56 -37.49 11.39
CA PRO A 397 -28.61 -37.60 12.83
C PRO A 397 -27.86 -38.85 13.30
N GLU A 398 -26.56 -38.75 13.57
CA GLU A 398 -25.86 -39.77 14.36
C GLU A 398 -24.81 -39.11 15.26
N ARG A 399 -25.27 -38.62 16.42
CA ARG A 399 -24.68 -38.90 17.75
C ARG A 399 -25.44 -38.13 18.83
N GLU A 400 -25.73 -38.85 19.89
CA GLU A 400 -26.54 -38.48 21.04
C GLU A 400 -26.10 -37.16 21.68
N TYR A 401 -27.02 -36.19 21.74
CA TYR A 401 -27.00 -35.09 22.70
C TYR A 401 -28.35 -35.06 23.43
N THR A 402 -28.55 -36.06 24.29
CA THR A 402 -29.72 -36.22 25.18
C THR A 402 -29.69 -35.32 26.43
N GLY A 403 -28.94 -34.21 26.40
CA GLY A 403 -28.70 -33.38 27.60
C GLY A 403 -29.40 -32.03 27.68
N VAL A 404 -29.87 -31.44 26.57
CA VAL A 404 -30.26 -30.01 26.56
C VAL A 404 -31.74 -29.77 26.25
N ARG A 405 -32.48 -30.80 25.81
CA ARG A 405 -33.88 -30.62 25.39
C ARG A 405 -34.91 -30.61 26.53
N THR A 406 -34.51 -30.89 27.77
CA THR A 406 -35.43 -30.95 28.92
C THR A 406 -35.50 -29.65 29.72
N ALA A 407 -34.63 -28.66 29.44
CA ALA A 407 -34.62 -27.40 30.19
C ALA A 407 -35.54 -26.32 29.60
N LEU A 408 -35.89 -26.39 28.30
CA LEU A 408 -36.62 -25.30 27.61
C LEU A 408 -38.12 -25.54 27.39
N VAL A 409 -38.66 -26.70 27.80
CA VAL A 409 -40.11 -26.99 27.70
C VAL A 409 -40.84 -26.80 29.03
N LYS A 410 -40.12 -26.52 30.13
CA LYS A 410 -40.73 -26.36 31.46
C LYS A 410 -41.02 -24.91 31.89
N GLU A 411 -40.74 -23.93 31.04
CA GLU A 411 -41.10 -22.51 31.27
C GLU A 411 -42.14 -21.99 30.26
N ALA A 412 -42.73 -22.87 29.44
CA ALA A 412 -43.76 -22.52 28.47
C ALA A 412 -45.06 -23.33 28.61
N GLU A 413 -45.26 -23.99 29.76
CA GLU A 413 -46.54 -24.50 30.28
C GLU A 413 -46.74 -23.94 31.69
#